data_AF-A0A8T3X5D1-F1
#
_entry.id   AF-A0A8T3X5D1-F1
#
_cell.length_a   1.000
_cell.length_b   1.000
_cell.length_c   1.000
_cell.angle_alpha   90.00
_cell.angle_beta   90.00
_cell.angle_gamma   90.00
#
_symmetry.space_group_name_H-M   'P 1'
#
loop_
_entity.id
_entity.type
_entity.pdbx_description
1 polymer ?
#
loop_
_entity_poly.entity_id
_entity_poly.type
_entity_poly.pdbx_seq_one_letter_code
_entity_poly.pdbx_strand_id
1 'polypeptide(L)' 'MTSKFDFYVHGLWIIGAVLFLLGAMLAGNVEWIEGTTEASFGVTIAIAFALFLTAGMCWISASVNARHEQK' A
#
# COMPACT_ATOMS: atom_id res chain seq x y z
N MET A 1 -15.89 26.31 4.19
CA MET A 1 -15.60 24.98 4.73
C MET A 1 -14.11 24.74 4.55
N THR A 2 -13.30 25.16 5.52
CA THR A 2 -11.84 25.00 5.43
C THR A 2 -11.53 23.54 5.74
N SER A 3 -11.20 22.76 4.72
CA SER A 3 -10.72 21.38 4.89
C SER A 3 -9.46 21.43 5.76
N LYS A 4 -9.58 21.08 7.04
CA LYS A 4 -8.41 20.86 7.90
C LYS A 4 -7.83 19.53 7.45
N PHE A 5 -6.54 19.54 7.08
CA PHE A 5 -5.84 18.32 6.73
C PHE A 5 -5.74 17.44 7.98
N ASP A 6 -6.61 16.43 8.07
CA ASP A 6 -6.53 15.42 9.12
C ASP A 6 -5.48 14.37 8.72
N PHE A 7 -4.40 14.27 9.51
CA PHE A 7 -3.31 13.34 9.25
C PHE A 7 -3.76 11.87 9.31
N TYR A 8 -4.72 11.52 10.17
CA TYR A 8 -5.22 10.17 10.32
C TYR A 8 -6.16 9.76 9.17
N VAL A 9 -6.79 10.71 8.48
CA VAL A 9 -7.57 10.41 7.27
C VAL A 9 -6.70 10.53 6.03
N HIS A 10 -6.17 11.73 5.78
CA HIS A 10 -5.45 12.05 4.54
C HIS A 10 -4.04 11.47 4.53
N GLY A 11 -3.34 11.49 5.66
CA GLY A 11 -1.98 10.93 5.77
C GLY A 11 -2.00 9.42 5.57
N LEU A 12 -2.87 8.69 6.27
CA LEU A 12 -3.05 7.24 6.07
C LEU A 12 -3.46 6.91 4.64
N TRP A 13 -4.34 7.71 4.01
CA TRP A 13 -4.74 7.49 2.63
C TRP A 13 -3.57 7.66 1.64
N ILE A 14 -2.76 8.71 1.80
CA ILE A 14 -1.57 8.96 0.97
C ILE A 14 -0.53 7.85 1.18
N ILE A 15 -0.27 7.46 2.43
CA ILE A 15 0.66 6.37 2.74
C ILE A 15 0.21 5.08 2.07
N GLY A 16 -1.09 4.74 2.15
CA GLY A 16 -1.66 3.58 1.47
C GLY A 16 -1.43 3.62 -0.05
N ALA A 17 -1.60 4.78 -0.69
CA ALA A 17 -1.35 4.94 -2.12
C ALA A 17 0.13 4.75 -2.50
N VAL A 18 1.06 5.26 -1.68
CA VAL A 18 2.50 5.05 -1.89
C VAL A 18 2.88 3.58 -1.76
N LEU A 19 2.38 2.89 -0.72
CA LEU A 19 2.62 1.45 -0.54
C LEU A 19 2.06 0.63 -1.69
N PHE A 20 0.85 0.97 -2.16
CA PHE A 20 0.25 0.33 -3.32
C PHE A 20 1.08 0.53 -4.59
N LEU A 21 1.55 1.75 -4.85
CA LEU A 21 2.40 2.05 -6.00
C LEU A 21 3.68 1.21 -5.98
N LEU A 22 4.36 1.14 -4.83
CA LEU A 22 5.58 0.34 -4.68
C LEU A 22 5.31 -1.16 -4.91
N GLY A 23 4.22 -1.69 -4.33
CA GLY A 23 3.81 -3.07 -4.56
C GLY A 23 3.52 -3.35 -6.04
N ALA A 24 2.84 -2.42 -6.72
CA ALA A 24 2.51 -2.52 -8.14
C ALA A 24 3.75 -2.46 -9.04
N MET A 25 4.72 -1.62 -8.69
CA MET A 25 6.01 -1.57 -9.40
C MET A 25 6.75 -2.91 -9.30
N LEU A 26 6.78 -3.53 -8.12
CA LEU A 26 7.42 -4.84 -7.95
C LEU A 26 6.64 -5.93 -8.72
N ALA A 27 5.33 -6.05 -8.49
CA ALA A 27 4.52 -7.09 -9.12
C ALA A 27 4.42 -6.93 -10.64
N GLY A 28 4.47 -5.70 -11.16
CA GLY A 28 4.38 -5.41 -12.59
C GLY A 28 5.69 -5.59 -13.36
N ASN A 29 6.84 -5.61 -12.67
CA ASN A 29 8.16 -5.77 -13.29
C ASN A 29 8.85 -7.09 -12.90
N VAL A 30 8.24 -7.92 -12.04
CA VAL A 30 8.83 -9.21 -11.66
C VAL A 30 8.72 -10.17 -12.84
N GLU A 31 9.87 -10.65 -13.31
CA GLU A 31 9.96 -11.57 -14.44
C GLU A 31 10.97 -12.68 -14.14
N TRP A 32 10.68 -13.88 -14.66
CA TRP A 32 11.59 -15.02 -14.56
C TRP A 32 12.59 -15.00 -15.72
N ILE A 33 13.78 -14.47 -15.48
CA ILE A 33 14.85 -14.34 -16.48
C ILE A 33 16.09 -15.16 -16.09
N GLU A 34 17.06 -15.28 -16.99
CA GLU A 34 18.33 -15.95 -16.68
C GLU A 34 19.04 -15.26 -15.50
N GLY A 35 19.41 -16.06 -14.49
CA GLY A 35 19.99 -15.58 -13.24
C GLY A 35 18.97 -15.35 -12.11
N THR A 36 17.67 -15.40 -12.38
CA THR A 36 16.64 -15.38 -11.34
C THR A 36 16.62 -16.73 -10.60
N THR A 37 16.67 -16.67 -9.26
CA THR A 37 16.49 -17.85 -8.40
C THR A 37 15.05 -17.94 -7.91
N GLU A 38 14.59 -19.15 -7.58
CA GLU A 38 13.26 -19.37 -6.98
C GLU A 38 13.06 -18.53 -5.73
N ALA A 39 14.10 -18.43 -4.90
CA ALA A 39 14.09 -17.62 -3.69
C ALA A 39 13.91 -16.13 -4.01
N SER A 40 14.69 -15.55 -4.92
CA SER A 40 14.58 -14.13 -5.28
C SER A 40 13.22 -13.77 -5.88
N PHE A 41 12.67 -14.65 -6.71
CA PHE A 41 11.36 -14.46 -7.32
C PHE A 41 10.25 -14.53 -6.27
N GLY A 42 10.27 -15.58 -5.44
CA GLY A 42 9.29 -15.78 -4.37
C GLY A 42 9.31 -14.65 -3.34
N VAL A 43 10.49 -14.18 -2.94
CA VAL A 43 10.63 -13.03 -2.01
C VAL A 43 10.07 -11.75 -2.63
N THR A 44 10.31 -11.48 -3.91
CA THR A 44 9.79 -10.28 -4.59
C THR A 44 8.26 -10.26 -4.60
N ILE A 45 7.64 -11.40 -4.92
CA ILE A 45 6.18 -11.55 -4.88
C ILE A 45 5.65 -11.39 -3.46
N ALA A 46 6.30 -12.00 -2.46
CA ALA A 46 5.89 -11.89 -1.07
C ALA A 46 5.95 -10.45 -0.55
N ILE A 47 6.98 -9.68 -0.94
CA ILE A 47 7.10 -8.26 -0.60
C ILE A 47 5.99 -7.45 -1.27
N ALA A 48 5.74 -7.67 -2.57
CA ALA A 48 4.67 -6.99 -3.28
C ALA A 48 3.29 -7.26 -2.64
N PHE A 49 3.03 -8.51 -2.26
CA PHE A 49 1.81 -8.90 -1.54
C PHE A 49 1.68 -8.21 -0.18
N ALA A 50 2.76 -8.18 0.62
CA ALA A 50 2.76 -7.50 1.91
C ALA A 50 2.48 -6.00 1.78
N LEU A 51 3.04 -5.35 0.74
CA LEU A 51 2.78 -3.94 0.42
C LEU A 51 1.31 -3.70 0.04
N PHE A 52 0.70 -4.58 -0.74
CA PHE A 52 -0.72 -4.47 -1.06
C PHE A 52 -1.63 -4.65 0.17
N LEU A 53 -1.32 -5.61 1.04
CA LEU A 53 -2.07 -5.79 2.28
C LEU A 53 -1.96 -4.56 3.19
N THR A 54 -0.76 -4.02 3.37
CA THR A 54 -0.55 -2.82 4.19
C THR A 54 -1.21 -1.58 3.59
N ALA A 55 -1.16 -1.41 2.27
CA ALA A 55 -1.91 -0.36 1.57
C ALA A 55 -3.42 -0.45 1.83
N GLY A 56 -3.99 -1.65 1.68
CA GLY A 56 -5.40 -1.91 1.97
C GLY A 56 -5.77 -1.60 3.42
N MET A 57 -4.94 -2.03 4.38
CA MET A 57 -5.12 -1.72 5.79
C MET A 57 -5.12 -0.20 6.04
N CYS A 58 -4.18 0.55 5.45
CA CYS A 58 -4.13 2.01 5.58
C CYS A 58 -5.42 2.69 5.10
N TRP A 59 -5.99 2.26 3.97
CA TRP A 59 -7.24 2.82 3.47
C TRP A 59 -8.46 2.44 4.31
N ILE A 60 -8.50 1.23 4.85
CA ILE A 60 -9.55 0.81 5.80
C ILE A 60 -9.46 1.68 7.05
N SER A 61 -8.27 1.87 7.62
CA SER A 61 -8.04 2.73 8.80
C SER A 61 -8.42 4.18 8.53
N ALA A 62 -8.04 4.75 7.39
CA ALA A 62 -8.43 6.11 7.00
C ALA A 62 -9.96 6.25 6.91
N SER A 63 -10.65 5.26 6.33
CA SER A 63 -12.11 5.26 6.19
C SER A 63 -12.82 5.13 7.55
N VAL A 64 -12.29 4.31 8.45
CA VAL A 64 -12.80 4.19 9.82
C VAL A 64 -12.62 5.52 10.55
N ASN A 65 -11.43 6.13 10.49
CA ASN A 65 -11.16 7.40 11.17
C ASN A 65 -12.03 8.55 10.63
N ALA A 66 -12.22 8.62 9.32
CA ALA A 66 -13.11 9.61 8.70
C ALA A 66 -14.56 9.49 9.21
N ARG A 67 -15.04 8.27 9.50
CA ARG A 67 -16.37 8.07 10.09
C ARG A 67 -16.45 8.53 11.55
N HIS A 68 -15.37 8.42 12.31
CA HIS A 68 -15.31 8.93 13.68
C HIS A 68 -15.33 10.46 13.72
N GLU A 69 -14.69 11.14 12.76
CA GLU A 69 -14.67 12.61 12.68
C GLU A 69 -16.05 13.22 12.35
N GLN A 70 -16.95 12.44 11.73
CA GLN A 70 -18.31 12.88 11.37
C GLN A 70 -19.35 12.71 12.50
N LYS A 71 -18.99 12.05 13.61
CA LYS A 71 -19.86 11.87 14.78
C LYS A 71 -19.58 12.91 15.85
#